data_AF-A0A436RHC0-F1
#
_entry.id   AF-A0A436RHC0-F1
#
_cell.length_a   1.000
_cell.length_b   1.000
_cell.length_c   1.000
_cell.angle_alpha   90.00
_cell.angle_beta   90.00
_cell.angle_gamma   90.00
#
_symmetry.space_group_name_H-M   'P 1'
#
loop_
_entity.id
_entity.type
_entity.pdbx_description
1 polymer ?
#
loop_
_entity_poly.entity_id
_entity_poly.type
_entity_poly.pdbx_seq_one_letter_code
_entity_poly.pdbx_strand_id
1 'polypeptide(L)'
;MLKVIHVSDTHVAPFGQPVVGLDPCARLAAVVTAINRYHSDAACCVITGDLTDRGEIPAYEALATILAELRVPYRLLLGNHDNRANFRQVFRNEPVDQFGFVQSTADLGDVRLIFLDTLDDDHPGWGRMCTKRIQWLHEVFEDNGSRRSV
;
A
#
# COMPACT_ATOMS: atom_id res chain seq x y z
N MET A 1 -2.43 18.50 14.51
CA MET A 1 -1.65 18.47 13.25
C MET A 1 -1.80 17.08 12.65
N LEU A 2 -2.10 16.96 11.36
CA LEU A 2 -2.16 15.66 10.70
C LEU A 2 -0.74 15.11 10.53
N LYS A 3 -0.52 13.85 10.94
CA LYS A 3 0.75 13.13 10.81
C LYS A 3 0.50 11.82 10.09
N VAL A 4 1.21 11.61 8.98
CA VAL A 4 1.17 10.39 8.19
C VAL A 4 2.59 9.83 8.15
N ILE A 5 2.71 8.51 8.33
CA ILE A 5 3.98 7.80 8.11
C ILE A 5 3.98 7.27 6.69
N HIS A 6 5.11 7.45 6.00
CA HIS A 6 5.31 6.95 4.65
C HIS A 6 6.49 5.98 4.66
N VAL A 7 6.21 4.74 4.23
CA VAL A 7 7.18 3.67 4.00
C VAL A 7 7.06 3.25 2.54
N SER A 8 8.12 2.75 1.94
CA SER A 8 8.11 2.29 0.55
C SER A 8 9.13 1.16 0.37
N ASP A 9 8.96 0.37 -0.69
CA ASP A 9 9.97 -0.58 -1.18
C ASP A 9 10.44 -1.56 -0.10
N THR A 10 9.48 -2.24 0.53
CA THR A 10 9.81 -3.18 1.62
C THR A 10 10.47 -4.46 1.13
N HIS A 11 10.24 -4.84 -0.13
CA HIS A 11 10.80 -6.04 -0.78
C HIS A 11 10.73 -7.28 0.11
N VAL A 12 9.60 -7.48 0.79
CA VAL A 12 9.42 -8.64 1.67
C VAL A 12 9.52 -9.91 0.83
N ALA A 13 10.27 -10.88 1.35
CA ALA A 13 10.37 -12.22 0.83
C ALA A 13 9.73 -13.19 1.84
N PRO A 14 9.51 -14.48 1.49
CA PRO A 14 9.09 -15.46 2.48
C PRO A 14 10.08 -15.50 3.67
N PHE A 15 9.59 -15.79 4.87
CA PHE A 15 10.44 -15.81 6.07
C PHE A 15 11.70 -16.67 5.89
N GLY A 16 12.84 -16.14 6.36
CA GLY A 16 14.14 -16.78 6.26
C GLY A 16 14.82 -16.67 4.88
N GLN A 17 14.20 -15.98 3.91
CA GLN A 17 14.80 -15.76 2.59
C GLN A 17 15.44 -14.36 2.51
N PRO A 18 16.77 -14.27 2.33
CA PRO A 18 17.43 -12.98 2.18
C PRO A 18 17.26 -12.42 0.76
N VAL A 19 17.12 -11.09 0.67
CA VAL A 19 17.12 -10.32 -0.57
C VAL A 19 18.41 -9.49 -0.60
N VAL A 20 19.26 -9.72 -1.59
CA VAL A 20 20.58 -9.07 -1.72
C VAL A 20 21.42 -9.16 -0.42
N GLY A 21 21.35 -10.32 0.24
CA GLY A 21 22.10 -10.60 1.48
C GLY A 21 21.50 -9.99 2.75
N LEU A 22 20.28 -9.46 2.69
CA LEU A 22 19.61 -8.75 3.78
C LEU A 22 18.29 -9.46 4.11
N ASP A 23 17.87 -9.42 5.38
CA ASP A 23 16.57 -9.94 5.81
C ASP A 23 15.51 -8.82 5.73
N PRO A 24 14.65 -8.79 4.69
CA PRO A 24 13.63 -7.75 4.55
C PRO A 24 12.55 -7.85 5.64
N CYS A 25 12.21 -9.06 6.09
CA CYS A 25 11.23 -9.28 7.15
C CYS A 25 11.69 -8.67 8.47
N ALA A 26 12.94 -8.95 8.88
CA ALA A 26 13.52 -8.40 10.11
C ALA A 26 13.60 -6.86 10.06
N ARG A 27 13.89 -6.29 8.89
CA ARG A 27 13.96 -4.83 8.70
C ARG A 27 12.60 -4.17 8.79
N LEU A 28 11.60 -4.72 8.11
CA LEU A 28 10.24 -4.19 8.20
C LEU A 28 9.70 -4.33 9.63
N ALA A 29 9.96 -5.44 10.32
CA ALA A 29 9.58 -5.59 11.73
C ALA A 29 10.24 -4.54 12.65
N ALA A 30 11.49 -4.16 12.38
CA ALA A 30 12.16 -3.06 13.09
C ALA A 30 11.50 -1.70 12.80
N VAL A 31 11.08 -1.44 11.56
CA VAL A 31 10.33 -0.24 11.18
C VAL A 31 8.98 -0.20 11.91
N VAL A 32 8.21 -1.29 11.89
CA VAL A 32 6.94 -1.41 12.62
C VAL A 32 7.13 -1.15 14.12
N THR A 33 8.18 -1.73 14.72
CA THR A 33 8.53 -1.50 16.13
C THR A 33 8.83 -0.02 16.41
N ALA A 34 9.59 0.64 15.53
CA ALA A 34 9.91 2.05 15.67
C ALA A 34 8.65 2.95 15.53
N ILE A 35 7.78 2.69 14.56
CA ILE A 35 6.52 3.41 14.37
C ILE A 35 5.66 3.27 15.63
N ASN A 36 5.47 2.04 16.12
CA ASN A 36 4.69 1.78 17.32
C ASN A 36 5.23 2.49 18.57
N ARG A 37 6.55 2.66 18.66
CA ARG A 37 7.20 3.26 19.83
C ARG A 37 7.20 4.79 19.79
N TYR A 38 7.42 5.39 18.62
CA TYR A 38 7.70 6.82 18.49
C TYR A 38 6.64 7.61 17.71
N HIS A 39 5.74 6.92 17.02
CA HIS A 39 4.77 7.52 16.10
C HIS A 39 3.36 6.94 16.26
N SER A 40 2.99 6.50 17.47
CA SER A 40 1.64 6.01 17.77
C SER A 40 0.55 7.08 17.64
N ASP A 41 0.94 8.35 17.56
CA ASP A 41 0.10 9.52 17.29
C ASP A 41 -0.20 9.74 15.80
N ALA A 42 0.42 8.98 14.90
CA ALA A 42 0.17 9.10 13.47
C ALA A 42 -1.26 8.64 13.12
N ALA A 43 -1.91 9.38 12.21
CA ALA A 43 -3.24 9.05 11.74
C ALA A 43 -3.25 7.75 10.91
N CYS A 44 -2.20 7.53 10.12
CA CYS A 44 -2.00 6.28 9.39
C CYS A 44 -0.53 6.11 8.94
N CYS A 45 -0.22 4.90 8.50
CA CYS A 45 0.98 4.55 7.73
C CYS A 45 0.60 4.18 6.29
N VAL A 46 1.30 4.70 5.29
CA VAL A 46 1.08 4.35 3.88
C VAL A 46 2.34 3.66 3.37
N ILE A 47 2.19 2.48 2.77
CA ILE A 47 3.27 1.69 2.19
C ILE A 47 3.12 1.71 0.67
N THR A 48 4.01 2.41 -0.03
CA THR A 48 3.78 2.81 -1.43
C THR A 48 4.47 1.95 -2.48
N GLY A 49 4.17 0.65 -2.49
CA GLY A 49 4.64 -0.25 -3.54
C GLY A 49 5.91 -1.02 -3.20
N ASP A 50 6.22 -1.95 -4.10
CA ASP A 50 7.25 -2.98 -3.97
C ASP A 50 7.20 -3.62 -2.58
N LEU A 51 5.98 -4.03 -2.23
CA LEU A 51 5.67 -4.61 -0.93
C LEU A 51 6.44 -5.92 -0.75
N THR A 52 6.48 -6.71 -1.82
CA THR A 52 7.21 -7.98 -1.90
C THR A 52 8.30 -7.93 -2.96
N ASP A 53 9.32 -8.79 -2.85
CA ASP A 53 10.41 -8.85 -3.83
C ASP A 53 9.96 -9.44 -5.18
N ARG A 54 8.98 -10.36 -5.16
CA ARG A 54 8.61 -11.17 -6.34
C ARG A 54 7.11 -11.42 -6.52
N GLY A 55 6.26 -10.75 -5.74
CA GLY A 55 4.81 -10.91 -5.85
C GLY A 55 4.28 -12.28 -5.42
N GLU A 56 5.02 -13.02 -4.60
CA GLU A 56 4.69 -14.39 -4.19
C GLU A 56 3.72 -14.40 -3.00
N ILE A 57 2.75 -15.33 -2.99
CA ILE A 57 1.78 -15.48 -1.89
C ILE A 57 2.48 -15.62 -0.51
N PRO A 58 3.50 -16.48 -0.33
CA PRO A 58 4.17 -16.60 0.97
C PRO A 58 4.89 -15.33 1.42
N ALA A 59 5.31 -14.46 0.48
CA ALA A 59 5.87 -13.16 0.81
C ALA A 59 4.79 -12.19 1.30
N TYR A 60 3.61 -12.18 0.67
CA TYR A 60 2.47 -11.41 1.18
C TYR A 60 1.97 -11.91 2.54
N GLU A 61 2.01 -13.22 2.80
CA GLU A 61 1.68 -13.79 4.12
C GLU A 61 2.68 -13.36 5.19
N ALA A 62 3.98 -13.32 4.86
CA ALA A 62 5.01 -12.79 5.74
C ALA A 62 4.81 -11.29 6.02
N LEU A 63 4.51 -10.52 4.98
CA LEU A 63 4.17 -9.10 5.09
C LEU A 63 2.95 -8.90 6.01
N ALA A 64 1.87 -9.63 5.78
CA ALA A 64 0.65 -9.55 6.59
C ALA A 64 0.92 -9.89 8.07
N THR A 65 1.77 -10.90 8.33
CA THR A 65 2.20 -11.26 9.68
C THR A 65 2.93 -10.11 10.38
N ILE A 66 3.83 -9.43 9.68
CA ILE A 66 4.58 -8.30 10.25
C ILE A 66 3.66 -7.08 10.47
N LEU A 67 2.78 -6.79 9.51
CA LEU A 67 1.86 -5.66 9.59
C LEU A 67 0.74 -5.84 10.62
N ALA A 68 0.43 -7.08 11.02
CA ALA A 68 -0.50 -7.36 12.11
C ALA A 68 -0.07 -6.72 13.45
N GLU A 69 1.23 -6.48 13.63
CA GLU A 69 1.80 -5.83 14.81
C GLU A 69 1.74 -4.29 14.73
N LEU A 70 1.47 -3.71 13.56
CA LEU A 70 1.42 -2.26 13.37
C LEU A 70 0.15 -1.69 14.01
N ARG A 71 0.32 -0.80 14.99
CA ARG A 71 -0.79 -0.29 15.83
C ARG A 71 -1.58 0.83 15.17
N VAL A 72 -0.96 1.58 14.27
CA VAL A 72 -1.64 2.63 13.51
C VAL A 72 -2.32 2.01 12.28
N PRO A 73 -3.46 2.54 11.83
CA PRO A 73 -4.07 2.10 10.58
C PRO A 73 -3.09 2.21 9.42
N TYR A 74 -3.16 1.29 8.46
CA TYR A 74 -2.29 1.34 7.28
C TYR A 74 -3.04 1.25 5.95
N ARG A 75 -2.34 1.62 4.89
CA ARG A 75 -2.74 1.49 3.48
C ARG A 75 -1.58 0.95 2.67
N LEU A 76 -1.90 0.06 1.73
CA LEU A 76 -0.93 -0.62 0.87
C LEU A 76 -1.19 -0.23 -0.58
N LEU A 77 -0.14 0.13 -1.30
CA LEU A 77 -0.17 0.32 -2.75
C LEU A 77 0.77 -0.70 -3.39
N LEU A 78 0.51 -1.05 -4.64
CA LEU A 78 1.31 -2.01 -5.39
C LEU A 78 2.41 -1.30 -6.18
N GLY A 79 3.60 -1.90 -6.21
CA GLY A 79 4.68 -1.52 -7.12
C GLY A 79 4.88 -2.57 -8.21
N ASN A 80 5.92 -2.40 -9.03
CA ASN A 80 6.18 -3.29 -10.17
C ASN A 80 6.73 -4.67 -9.78
N HIS A 81 7.23 -4.84 -8.55
CA HIS A 81 7.60 -6.16 -8.03
C HIS A 81 6.41 -6.95 -7.47
N ASP A 82 5.26 -6.29 -7.32
CA ASP A 82 4.07 -6.89 -6.79
C ASP A 82 3.24 -7.62 -7.86
N ASN A 83 2.37 -8.52 -7.40
CA ASN A 83 1.38 -9.20 -8.23
C ASN A 83 -0.02 -8.93 -7.66
N ARG A 84 -0.86 -8.22 -8.42
CA ARG A 84 -2.19 -7.81 -7.97
C ARG A 84 -3.09 -8.98 -7.57
N ALA A 85 -3.05 -10.08 -8.32
CA ALA A 85 -3.89 -11.25 -8.05
C ALA A 85 -3.48 -11.94 -6.75
N ASN A 86 -2.19 -12.14 -6.53
CA ASN A 86 -1.67 -12.76 -5.31
C ASN A 86 -1.85 -11.84 -4.09
N PHE A 87 -1.62 -10.54 -4.24
CA PHE A 87 -1.88 -9.55 -3.20
C PHE A 87 -3.33 -9.65 -2.71
N ARG A 88 -4.31 -9.67 -3.63
CA ARG A 88 -5.74 -9.73 -3.29
C ARG A 88 -6.17 -11.05 -2.66
N GLN A 89 -5.42 -12.14 -2.85
CA GLN A 89 -5.71 -13.42 -2.18
C GLN A 89 -5.38 -13.37 -0.68
N VAL A 90 -4.33 -12.64 -0.31
CA VAL A 90 -3.88 -12.49 1.09
C VAL A 90 -4.59 -11.29 1.75
N PHE A 91 -4.57 -10.13 1.11
CA PHE A 91 -5.16 -8.88 1.60
C PHE A 91 -6.61 -8.69 1.10
N ARG A 92 -7.50 -9.61 1.44
CA ARG A 92 -8.88 -9.66 0.91
C ARG A 92 -9.76 -8.46 1.26
N ASN A 93 -9.40 -7.76 2.34
CA ASN A 93 -10.14 -6.61 2.85
C ASN A 93 -9.58 -5.26 2.36
N GLU A 94 -8.47 -5.28 1.61
CA GLU A 94 -7.94 -4.04 1.04
C GLU A 94 -8.89 -3.50 -0.03
N PRO A 95 -9.19 -2.19 -0.01
CA PRO A 95 -10.08 -1.58 -0.99
C PRO A 95 -9.59 -1.79 -2.42
N VAL A 96 -10.54 -2.10 -3.31
CA VAL A 96 -10.33 -2.13 -4.74
C VAL A 96 -11.40 -1.29 -5.42
N ASP A 97 -11.04 -0.66 -6.54
CA ASP A 97 -12.02 0.05 -7.34
C ASP A 97 -12.91 -0.92 -8.13
N GLN A 98 -13.92 -0.35 -8.82
CA GLN A 98 -14.86 -1.09 -9.67
C GLN A 98 -14.21 -1.82 -10.85
N PHE A 99 -12.95 -1.51 -11.16
CA PHE A 99 -12.17 -2.14 -12.23
C PHE A 99 -11.17 -3.17 -11.71
N GLY A 100 -11.10 -3.36 -10.39
CA GLY A 100 -10.24 -4.34 -9.73
C GLY A 100 -8.81 -3.88 -9.45
N PHE A 101 -8.51 -2.59 -9.64
CA PHE A 101 -7.23 -2.00 -9.23
C PHE A 101 -7.26 -1.72 -7.72
N VAL A 102 -6.10 -1.78 -7.05
CA VAL A 102 -5.96 -1.48 -5.62
C VAL A 102 -5.90 0.05 -5.43
N GLN A 103 -6.98 0.73 -5.81
CA GLN A 103 -7.16 2.18 -5.74
C GLN A 103 -8.28 2.52 -4.78
N SER A 104 -8.08 3.57 -3.99
CA SER A 104 -9.07 4.00 -3.01
C SER A 104 -8.82 5.42 -2.52
N THR A 105 -9.74 5.91 -1.69
CA THR A 105 -9.59 7.18 -0.99
C THR A 105 -9.68 6.97 0.51
N ALA A 106 -9.12 7.89 1.28
CA ALA A 106 -9.34 7.98 2.71
C ALA A 106 -9.39 9.46 3.13
N ASP A 107 -10.44 9.83 3.86
CA ASP A 107 -10.56 11.17 4.42
C ASP A 107 -9.95 11.22 5.83
N LEU A 108 -9.03 12.17 6.04
CA LEU A 108 -8.35 12.41 7.31
C LEU A 108 -8.56 13.87 7.70
N GLY A 109 -9.66 14.13 8.43
CA GLY A 109 -10.08 15.49 8.78
C GLY A 109 -10.44 16.27 7.52
N ASP A 110 -9.71 17.37 7.24
CA ASP A 110 -9.91 18.23 6.07
C ASP A 110 -9.03 17.83 4.86
N VAL A 111 -8.24 16.76 4.98
CA VAL A 111 -7.43 16.21 3.90
C VAL A 111 -8.09 14.97 3.32
N ARG A 112 -8.03 14.79 2.00
CA ARG A 112 -8.35 13.53 1.32
C ARG A 112 -7.06 12.94 0.77
N LEU A 113 -6.78 11.70 1.13
CA LEU A 113 -5.74 10.89 0.49
C LEU A 113 -6.37 10.10 -0.66
N ILE A 114 -5.70 10.08 -1.80
CA ILE A 114 -6.06 9.30 -2.98
C ILE A 114 -4.91 8.34 -3.25
N PHE A 115 -5.21 7.04 -3.25
CA PHE A 115 -4.25 5.97 -3.46
C PHE A 115 -4.45 5.38 -4.85
N LEU A 116 -3.37 5.35 -5.64
CA LEU A 116 -3.37 4.94 -7.03
C LEU A 116 -2.51 3.69 -7.23
N ASP A 117 -3.03 2.78 -8.03
CA ASP A 117 -2.38 1.52 -8.42
C ASP A 117 -1.86 1.73 -9.84
N THR A 118 -0.56 2.00 -9.92
CA THR A 118 0.13 2.22 -11.19
C THR A 118 0.77 0.96 -11.75
N LEU A 119 0.67 -0.19 -11.06
CA LEU A 119 1.25 -1.46 -11.53
C LEU A 119 0.69 -1.80 -12.92
N ASP A 120 1.59 -2.08 -13.86
CA ASP A 120 1.28 -2.55 -15.20
C ASP A 120 1.59 -4.05 -15.31
N ASP A 121 0.57 -4.90 -15.32
CA ASP A 121 0.77 -6.36 -15.46
C ASP A 121 1.28 -6.74 -16.85
N ASP A 122 1.07 -5.87 -17.85
CA ASP A 122 1.47 -6.11 -19.23
C ASP A 122 2.97 -5.82 -19.45
N HIS A 123 3.56 -4.92 -18.66
CA HIS A 123 4.93 -4.43 -18.85
C HIS A 123 5.71 -4.39 -17.52
N PRO A 124 6.49 -5.44 -17.23
CA PRO A 124 7.31 -5.49 -16.03
C PRO A 124 8.21 -4.25 -15.88
N GLY A 125 8.18 -3.64 -14.69
CA GLY A 125 9.00 -2.47 -14.35
C GLY A 125 8.42 -1.11 -14.76
N TRP A 126 7.25 -1.07 -15.39
CA TRP A 126 6.62 0.17 -15.86
C TRP A 126 5.44 0.57 -15.00
N GLY A 127 5.18 1.87 -14.93
CA GLY A 127 3.95 2.42 -14.38
C GLY A 127 2.97 2.78 -15.50
N ARG A 128 1.68 2.50 -15.30
CA ARG A 128 0.64 2.85 -16.28
C ARG A 128 -0.58 3.46 -15.60
N MET A 129 -1.15 4.48 -16.21
CA MET A 129 -2.47 5.01 -15.88
C MET A 129 -3.37 4.82 -17.09
N CYS A 130 -4.06 3.68 -17.14
CA CYS A 130 -4.97 3.38 -18.25
C CYS A 130 -6.28 4.18 -18.13
N THR A 131 -7.08 4.20 -19.19
CA THR A 131 -8.34 4.95 -19.26
C THR A 131 -9.27 4.65 -18.07
N LYS A 132 -9.34 3.39 -17.60
CA LYS A 132 -10.15 3.00 -16.43
C LYS A 132 -9.67 3.66 -15.14
N ARG A 133 -8.36 3.69 -14.89
CA ARG A 133 -7.77 4.33 -13.70
C ARG A 133 -7.92 5.84 -13.73
N ILE A 134 -7.73 6.44 -14.90
CA ILE A 134 -7.96 7.88 -15.11
C ILE A 134 -9.44 8.23 -14.92
N GLN A 135 -10.37 7.43 -15.47
CA GLN A 135 -11.80 7.61 -15.28
C GLN A 135 -12.17 7.59 -13.79
N TRP A 136 -11.72 6.57 -13.05
CA TRP A 136 -11.94 6.49 -11.61
C TRP A 136 -11.41 7.72 -10.86
N LEU A 137 -10.21 8.20 -11.23
CA LEU A 137 -9.62 9.39 -10.61
C LEU A 137 -10.43 10.66 -10.90
N HIS A 138 -10.98 10.81 -12.12
CA HIS A 138 -11.91 11.90 -12.43
C HIS A 138 -13.18 11.83 -11.59
N GLU A 139 -13.79 10.65 -11.47
CA GLU A 139 -14.97 10.42 -10.62
C GLU A 139 -14.69 10.81 -9.15
N VAL A 140 -13.51 10.46 -8.63
CA VAL A 140 -13.06 10.85 -7.27
C VAL A 140 -12.92 12.37 -7.10
N PHE A 141 -12.45 13.09 -8.12
CA PHE A 141 -12.35 14.55 -8.08
C PHE A 141 -13.70 15.25 -8.24
N GLU A 142 -14.64 14.65 -8.99
CA GLU A 142 -16.00 15.18 -9.13
C GLU A 142 -16.88 14.89 -7.90
N ASP A 143 -16.58 13.79 -7.18
CA ASP A 143 -17.20 13.45 -5.91
C ASP A 143 -16.73 14.38 -4.77
N ASN A 144 -17.36 15.57 -4.75
CA ASN A 144 -17.16 16.65 -3.78
C ASN A 144 -17.69 16.34 -2.36
N GLY A 145 -17.66 15.08 -1.91
CA GLY A 145 -18.14 14.66 -0.58
C GLY A 145 -17.85 15.71 0.52
N SER A 146 -18.90 16.35 1.03
CA SER A 146 -18.91 17.45 2.03
C SER A 146 -18.01 18.68 1.83
N ARG A 147 -17.16 18.74 0.79
CA ARG A 147 -16.24 19.85 0.56
C ARG A 147 -16.63 20.60 -0.71
N ARG A 148 -17.76 21.32 -0.63
CA ARG A 148 -18.02 22.39 -1.60
C ARG A 148 -17.00 23.49 -1.32
N SER A 149 -16.19 23.80 -2.32
CA SER A 149 -15.32 24.98 -2.37
C SER A 149 -16.12 26.20 -1.94
N VAL A 150 -15.63 26.92 -0.93
CA VAL A 150 -16.05 28.29 -0.62
C VAL A 150 -15.67 29.25 -1.75
#